data_AF-A0AAW0JP62-F1
#
_entry.id   AF-A0AAW0JP62-F1
#
_cell.length_a   1.000
_cell.length_b   1.000
_cell.length_c   1.000
_cell.angle_alpha   90.00
_cell.angle_beta   90.00
_cell.angle_gamma   90.00
#
_symmetry.space_group_name_H-M   'P 1'
#
loop_
_entity.id
_entity.type
_entity.pdbx_description
1 polymer ?
#
loop_
_entity_poly.entity_id
_entity_poly.type
_entity_poly.pdbx_seq_one_letter_code
_entity_poly.pdbx_strand_id
1 'polypeptide(L)'
;MDAELFNAASHGDGSFFEPNVSLNLNRQVTAQGNSVLHVAAKRGAVQIAERILRLHPSLLYRRNSKGNTPLHVAARLGRLEMT
;
A
#
# COMPACT_ATOMS: atom_id res chain seq x y z
N MET A 1 9.14 8.03 1.00
CA MET A 1 7.82 8.05 0.35
C MET A 1 7.38 9.49 0.35
N ASP A 2 6.98 10.01 -0.80
CA ASP A 2 6.46 11.38 -0.87
C ASP A 2 5.15 11.53 -0.08
N ALA A 3 4.87 12.74 0.37
CA ALA A 3 3.75 13.02 1.28
C ALA A 3 2.39 12.81 0.60
N GLU A 4 2.27 13.10 -0.69
CA GLU A 4 1.04 12.93 -1.46
C GLU A 4 0.68 11.46 -1.60
N LEU A 5 1.63 10.62 -2.02
CA LEU A 5 1.46 9.17 -2.11
C LEU A 5 1.10 8.55 -0.76
N PHE A 6 1.72 9.01 0.33
CA PHE A 6 1.39 8.54 1.68
C PHE A 6 -0.05 8.91 2.07
N ASN A 7 -0.48 10.14 1.77
CA ASN A 7 -1.81 10.63 2.08
C ASN A 7 -2.88 9.94 1.23
N ALA A 8 -2.63 9.77 -0.07
CA ALA A 8 -3.52 9.06 -0.99
C ALA A 8 -3.75 7.61 -0.54
N ALA A 9 -2.67 6.90 -0.18
CA ALA A 9 -2.74 5.55 0.36
C ALA A 9 -3.39 5.46 1.75
N SER A 10 -3.29 6.52 2.54
CA SER A 10 -3.79 6.54 3.92
C SER A 10 -5.27 6.90 4.03
N HIS A 11 -5.74 7.84 3.22
CA HIS A 11 -7.05 8.49 3.37
C HIS A 11 -8.01 8.20 2.22
N GLY A 12 -7.62 7.40 1.23
CA GLY A 12 -8.54 6.92 0.22
C GLY A 12 -8.66 7.77 -1.04
N ASP A 13 -7.66 8.60 -1.36
CA ASP A 13 -7.68 9.31 -2.64
C ASP A 13 -7.30 8.36 -3.78
N GLY A 14 -8.32 7.67 -4.31
CA GLY A 14 -8.16 6.68 -5.36
C GLY A 14 -7.71 7.26 -6.69
N SER A 15 -7.98 8.54 -6.94
CA SER A 15 -7.64 9.22 -8.21
C SER A 15 -6.13 9.27 -8.47
N PHE A 16 -5.33 9.08 -7.42
CA PHE A 16 -3.87 9.00 -7.50
C PHE A 16 -3.38 7.68 -8.13
N PHE A 17 -4.15 6.61 -8.06
CA PHE A 17 -3.74 5.26 -8.49
C PHE A 17 -4.43 4.82 -9.78
N GLU A 18 -4.40 5.68 -10.79
CA GLU A 18 -4.99 5.38 -12.10
C GLU A 18 -4.01 4.60 -13.02
N PRO A 19 -4.51 3.65 -13.84
CA PRO A 19 -3.71 2.79 -14.72
C PRO A 19 -2.72 3.52 -15.65
N ASN A 20 -3.05 4.75 -16.02
CA ASN A 20 -2.30 5.54 -17.01
C ASN A 20 -1.22 6.43 -16.38
N VAL A 21 -1.04 6.39 -15.06
CA VAL A 21 0.01 7.14 -14.36
C VAL A 21 1.20 6.21 -14.13
N SER A 22 2.34 6.54 -14.75
CA SER A 22 3.60 5.83 -14.53
C SER A 22 4.19 6.20 -13.16
N LEU A 23 3.80 5.46 -12.11
CA LEU A 23 4.33 5.63 -10.75
C LEU A 23 5.39 4.58 -10.44
N ASN A 24 6.60 4.98 -10.04
CA ASN A 24 7.60 4.01 -9.55
C ASN A 24 7.40 3.71 -8.05
N LEU A 25 6.34 2.97 -7.72
CA LEU A 25 5.94 2.67 -6.34
C LEU A 25 6.94 1.75 -5.61
N ASN A 26 7.71 0.96 -6.35
CA ASN A 26 8.66 0.01 -5.78
C ASN A 26 9.82 0.68 -5.03
N ARG A 27 10.22 1.89 -5.40
CA ARG A 27 11.30 2.60 -4.69
C ARG A 27 10.80 3.43 -3.51
N GLN A 28 9.50 3.65 -3.43
CA GLN A 28 8.88 4.51 -2.43
C GLN A 28 8.51 3.72 -1.17
N VAL A 29 9.22 4.00 -0.06
CA VAL A 29 8.91 3.42 1.25
C VAL A 29 8.90 4.46 2.36
N THR A 30 8.20 4.18 3.46
CA THR A 30 8.30 4.95 4.70
C THR A 30 9.61 4.64 5.44
N ALA A 31 9.91 5.38 6.52
CA ALA A 31 11.05 5.10 7.39
C ALA A 31 11.06 3.69 8.00
N GLN A 32 9.90 3.01 8.09
CA GLN A 32 9.78 1.63 8.57
C GLN A 32 9.84 0.59 7.43
N GLY A 33 10.20 1.02 6.21
CA GLY A 33 10.24 0.15 5.03
C GLY A 33 8.85 -0.23 4.50
N ASN A 34 7.78 0.43 4.96
CA ASN A 34 6.44 0.15 4.46
C ASN A 34 6.30 0.66 3.03
N SER A 35 5.91 -0.22 2.11
CA SER A 35 5.42 0.18 0.79
C SER A 35 4.06 0.85 0.88
N VAL A 36 3.61 1.44 -0.22
CA VAL A 36 2.29 2.06 -0.31
C VAL A 36 1.16 1.05 0.02
N LEU A 37 1.33 -0.22 -0.36
CA LEU A 37 0.38 -1.28 -0.05
C LEU A 37 0.35 -1.62 1.45
N HIS A 38 1.46 -1.52 2.18
CA HIS A 38 1.45 -1.66 3.64
C HIS A 38 0.66 -0.53 4.31
N VAL A 39 0.74 0.69 3.76
CA VAL A 39 0.00 1.85 4.26
C VAL A 39 -1.50 1.65 4.05
N ALA A 40 -1.91 1.26 2.85
CA ALA A 40 -3.31 0.92 2.54
C ALA A 40 -3.82 -0.22 3.43
N ALA A 41 -3.04 -1.30 3.57
CA ALA A 41 -3.35 -2.44 4.43
C ALA A 41 -3.47 -2.05 5.91
N LYS A 42 -2.62 -1.16 6.41
CA LYS A 42 -2.72 -0.64 7.79
C LYS A 42 -4.05 0.09 8.03
N ARG A 43 -4.55 0.79 7.02
CA ARG A 43 -5.78 1.59 7.09
C ARG A 43 -7.04 0.80 6.77
N GLY A 44 -6.92 -0.37 6.13
CA GLY A 44 -8.07 -1.12 5.63
C GLY A 44 -8.65 -0.51 4.35
N ALA A 45 -7.84 0.22 3.57
CA ALA A 45 -8.28 0.90 2.35
C ALA A 45 -8.31 -0.08 1.16
N VAL A 46 -9.33 -0.94 1.11
CA VAL A 46 -9.48 -2.04 0.13
C VAL A 46 -9.42 -1.55 -1.31
N GLN A 47 -10.21 -0.52 -1.63
CA GLN A 47 -10.31 0.01 -3.00
C GLN A 47 -8.97 0.58 -3.48
N ILE A 48 -8.19 1.15 -2.56
CA ILE A 48 -6.86 1.68 -2.86
C ILE A 48 -5.86 0.54 -3.04
N ALA A 49 -5.91 -0.48 -2.17
CA ALA A 49 -5.07 -1.65 -2.28
C ALA A 49 -5.26 -2.37 -3.63
N GLU A 50 -6.51 -2.52 -4.08
CA GLU A 50 -6.82 -3.09 -5.40
C GLU A 50 -6.21 -2.27 -6.55
N ARG A 51 -6.37 -0.94 -6.52
CA ARG A 51 -5.79 -0.05 -7.53
C ARG A 51 -4.26 -0.16 -7.56
N ILE A 52 -3.62 -0.14 -6.39
CA ILE A 52 -2.17 -0.32 -6.26
C ILE A 52 -1.74 -1.68 -6.83
N LEU A 53 -2.47 -2.75 -6.55
CA LEU A 53 -2.14 -4.09 -7.02
C LEU A 53 -2.33 -4.26 -8.53
N ARG A 54 -3.30 -3.57 -9.14
CA ARG A 54 -3.43 -3.52 -10.61
C ARG A 54 -2.20 -2.89 -11.26
N LEU A 55 -1.60 -1.89 -10.63
CA LEU A 55 -0.39 -1.22 -11.12
C LEU A 55 0.89 -2.01 -10.81
N HIS A 56 1.01 -2.54 -9.59
CA HIS A 56 2.22 -3.16 -9.06
C HIS A 56 1.91 -4.41 -8.22
N PRO A 57 1.60 -5.55 -8.85
CA PRO A 57 1.28 -6.80 -8.15
C PRO A 57 2.39 -7.29 -7.22
N SER A 58 3.65 -7.00 -7.55
CA SER A 58 4.81 -7.44 -6.77
C SER A 58 4.87 -6.84 -5.35
N LEU A 59 4.14 -5.75 -5.08
CA LEU A 59 4.07 -5.17 -3.75
C LEU A 59 3.39 -6.08 -2.72
N LEU A 60 2.60 -7.06 -3.16
CA LEU A 60 1.92 -8.03 -2.30
C LEU A 60 2.92 -8.83 -1.44
N TYR A 61 4.07 -9.17 -2.00
CA TYR A 61 5.09 -9.99 -1.34
C TYR A 61 6.20 -9.18 -0.70
N ARG A 62 6.19 -7.86 -0.88
CA ARG A 62 7.25 -7.00 -0.36
C ARG A 62 7.23 -7.00 1.16
N ARG A 63 8.40 -7.13 1.77
CA ARG A 63 8.54 -7.11 3.23
C ARG A 63 9.01 -5.74 3.69
N ASN A 64 8.44 -5.22 4.77
CA ASN A 64 8.93 -4.02 5.44
C ASN A 64 10.16 -4.33 6.31
N SER A 65 10.72 -3.33 7.01
CA SER A 65 11.91 -3.50 7.85
C SER A 65 11.72 -4.47 9.03
N LYS A 66 10.46 -4.82 9.36
CA LYS A 66 10.12 -5.84 10.37
C LYS A 66 9.86 -7.22 9.75
N GLY A 67 10.15 -7.41 8.46
CA GLY A 67 9.90 -8.65 7.75
C GLY A 67 8.42 -8.96 7.51
N ASN A 68 7.50 -8.01 7.71
CA ASN A 68 6.07 -8.22 7.48
C ASN A 68 5.71 -7.87 6.04
N THR A 69 4.80 -8.64 5.43
CA THR A 69 4.12 -8.25 4.17
C THR A 69 2.92 -7.34 4.48
N PRO A 70 2.29 -6.70 3.48
CA PRO A 70 1.06 -5.94 3.68
C PRO A 70 -0.04 -6.76 4.35
N LEU A 71 -0.19 -8.04 3.97
CA LEU A 71 -1.17 -8.95 4.55
C LEU A 71 -0.92 -9.21 6.05
N HIS A 72 0.34 -9.40 6.46
CA HIS A 72 0.68 -9.51 7.89
C HIS A 72 0.26 -8.26 8.68
N VAL A 73 0.38 -7.07 8.07
CA VAL A 73 -0.04 -5.81 8.69
C VAL A 73 -1.55 -5.72 8.79
N ALA A 74 -2.29 -6.07 7.73
CA ALA A 74 -3.76 -6.10 7.71
C ALA A 74 -4.32 -7.06 8.77
N ALA A 75 -3.83 -8.30 8.79
CA ALA A 75 -4.26 -9.34 9.72
C ALA A 75 -4.01 -8.93 11.19
N ARG A 76 -2.81 -8.42 11.50
CA ARG A 76 -2.48 -7.96 12.86
C ARG A 76 -3.38 -6.82 13.36
N LEU A 77 -3.94 -6.03 12.45
CA LEU A 77 -4.79 -4.88 12.78
C LEU A 77 -6.29 -5.18 12.60
N GLY A 78 -6.66 -6.44 12.33
CA GLY A 78 -8.06 -6.85 12.17
C GLY A 78 -8.75 -6.26 10.95
N ARG A 79 -8.03 -6.01 9.86
CA ARG A 79 -8.61 -5.52 8.59
C ARG A 79 -9.16 -6.70 7.79
N LEU A 80 -10.33 -7.21 8.19
CA LEU A 80 -10.92 -8.44 7.65
C LEU A 80 -11.15 -8.39 6.13
N GLU A 81 -11.57 -7.25 5.60
CA GLU A 81 -11.76 -7.08 4.14
C GLU A 81 -10.43 -7.07 3.34
N MET A 82 -9.29 -7.04 4.03
CA MET A 82 -7.94 -7.05 3.44
C MET A 82 -7.19 -8.37 3.67
N THR A 83 -7.81 -9.36 4.33
CA THR A 83 -7.23 -10.68 4.60
C THR A 83 -7.63 -11.70 3.56
#